data_AF-A0A1Y3NIX2-F1
#
_entry.id   AF-A0A1Y3NIX2-F1
#
_cell.length_a   1.000
_cell.length_b   1.000
_cell.length_c   1.000
_cell.angle_alpha   90.00
_cell.angle_beta   90.00
_cell.angle_gamma   90.00
#
_symmetry.space_group_name_H-M   'P 1'
#
loop_
_entity.id
_entity.type
_entity.pdbx_description
1 polymer ?
#
loop_
_entity_poly.entity_id
_entity_poly.type
_entity_poly.pdbx_seq_one_letter_code
_entity_poly.pdbx_strand_id
1 'polypeptide(L)'
;PIFTLDKVQYQFPGEVGALQVSNNILAVVINKNRILRIDLGETYQVEDIEIIPKKSVDTIKNIFLDPTGKHLIIVTDGEDTYYLYEKWKKPKLMSKFRGINIQSIAWRGKQSLNDNSTGLILIGTNNGKIYEAEIQPTDEFFKREERYIKQVHSFNDEMLSITGLRFEAFPTDPRKYVVIVATPIRLYQFIGDISSDSNNNEGGMFSELFQNTPDLKEIVSFHQRSECHFRSQFHENGWPSIPKQFIWTTGKGMYTGELIFGSQKPGGSVINNSKLVSYPEEYVKSNKVAKPVETVPLSVAITQFHTLLLYKKKIKAMCNLDESIIYEEDIPLEQGEKILGLKMDFIKDSYWVFTTHSLYEILITDEDRNVWKIFLKQKMFDAALSFTKNESQKDKVLTSQADYYYLQQRYNLSAEYYAQIHSISFEEIVLRFINKNENDALRIFLLRKLEKL
;
A
#
# COMPACT_ATOMS: atom_id res chain seq x y z
N PRO A 1 -19.06 -4.73 11.37
CA PRO A 1 -18.17 -3.54 11.27
C PRO A 1 -17.43 -3.59 9.92
N ILE A 2 -16.81 -2.50 9.46
CA ILE A 2 -15.99 -2.54 8.23
C ILE A 2 -14.68 -3.29 8.49
N PHE A 3 -14.06 -3.03 9.64
CA PHE A 3 -12.82 -3.67 10.08
C PHE A 3 -13.06 -4.52 11.32
N THR A 4 -12.41 -5.68 11.40
CA THR A 4 -12.29 -6.50 12.62
C THR A 4 -10.85 -6.97 12.78
N LEU A 5 -10.39 -7.09 14.02
CA LEU A 5 -9.08 -7.61 14.36
C LEU A 5 -9.22 -9.01 14.96
N ASP A 6 -8.73 -10.02 14.25
CA ASP A 6 -8.87 -11.42 14.65
C ASP A 6 -7.50 -11.99 15.07
N LYS A 7 -7.41 -12.51 16.29
CA LYS A 7 -6.19 -13.19 16.78
C LYS A 7 -6.07 -14.55 16.10
N VAL A 8 -4.96 -14.75 15.39
CA VAL A 8 -4.64 -16.02 14.75
C VAL A 8 -4.36 -17.06 15.84
N GLN A 9 -4.97 -18.24 15.72
CA GLN A 9 -4.78 -19.35 16.66
C GLN A 9 -3.48 -20.11 16.36
N TYR A 10 -2.36 -19.39 16.35
CA TYR A 10 -1.02 -19.94 16.19
C TYR A 10 -0.07 -19.28 17.17
N GLN A 11 0.46 -20.07 18.10
CA GLN A 11 1.43 -19.59 19.07
C GLN A 11 2.84 -19.75 18.50
N PHE A 12 3.57 -18.65 18.38
CA PHE A 12 4.96 -18.73 17.93
C PHE A 12 5.82 -19.47 18.97
N PRO A 13 6.74 -20.37 18.54
CA PRO A 13 7.61 -21.12 19.44
C PRO A 13 8.72 -20.27 20.08
N GLY A 14 8.77 -18.97 19.82
CA GLY A 14 9.76 -18.05 20.38
C GLY A 14 9.43 -16.59 20.04
N GLU A 15 10.33 -15.69 20.43
CA GLU A 15 10.13 -14.25 20.23
C GLU A 15 10.28 -13.88 18.75
N VAL A 16 9.25 -13.25 18.19
CA VAL A 16 9.24 -12.75 16.81
C VAL A 16 10.13 -11.52 16.70
N GLY A 17 11.02 -11.49 15.70
CA GLY A 17 11.89 -10.35 15.40
C GLY A 17 11.46 -9.56 14.15
N ALA A 18 11.04 -10.26 13.11
CA ALA A 18 10.61 -9.68 11.84
C ALA A 18 9.62 -10.61 11.14
N LEU A 19 8.78 -10.04 10.27
CA LEU A 19 7.75 -10.77 9.55
C LEU A 19 7.56 -10.18 8.15
N GLN A 20 7.36 -11.06 7.17
CA GLN A 20 6.91 -10.71 5.82
C GLN A 20 5.80 -11.68 5.41
N VAL A 21 4.87 -11.19 4.60
CA VAL A 21 3.79 -11.97 4.02
C VAL A 21 3.63 -11.57 2.56
N SER A 22 3.52 -12.56 1.68
CA SER A 22 3.24 -12.35 0.26
C SER A 22 2.70 -13.62 -0.36
N ASN A 23 1.66 -13.49 -1.17
CA ASN A 23 1.00 -14.61 -1.86
C ASN A 23 0.66 -15.78 -0.91
N ASN A 24 0.04 -15.48 0.24
CA ASN A 24 -0.27 -16.41 1.33
C ASN A 24 0.93 -17.10 1.99
N ILE A 25 2.17 -16.76 1.65
CA ILE A 25 3.35 -17.28 2.33
C ILE A 25 3.76 -16.31 3.43
N LEU A 26 3.77 -16.80 4.66
CA LEU A 26 4.22 -16.09 5.85
C LEU A 26 5.66 -16.51 6.18
N ALA A 27 6.59 -15.55 6.23
CA ALA A 27 7.96 -15.75 6.69
C ALA A 27 8.18 -14.97 8.00
N VAL A 28 8.51 -15.68 9.07
CA VAL A 28 8.65 -15.12 10.42
C VAL A 28 10.02 -15.43 10.98
N VAL A 29 10.74 -14.40 11.42
CA VAL A 29 12.00 -14.55 12.14
C VAL A 29 11.71 -14.79 13.62
N ILE A 30 12.23 -15.88 14.17
CA ILE A 30 12.05 -16.27 15.57
C ILE A 30 13.40 -16.43 16.26
N ASN A 31 13.48 -16.01 17.53
CA ASN A 31 14.67 -16.13 18.37
C ASN A 31 15.93 -15.58 17.70
N LYS A 32 15.75 -14.59 16.81
CA LYS A 32 16.78 -13.84 16.10
C LYS A 32 17.61 -14.61 15.05
N ASN A 33 17.50 -15.93 14.92
CA ASN A 33 18.29 -16.72 13.97
C ASN A 33 17.53 -17.85 13.25
N ARG A 34 16.23 -18.04 13.54
CA ARG A 34 15.39 -19.03 12.86
C ARG A 34 14.35 -18.34 11.99
N ILE A 35 13.99 -18.99 10.90
CA ILE A 35 12.89 -18.56 10.04
C ILE A 35 11.84 -19.66 10.03
N LEU A 36 10.61 -19.31 10.40
CA LEU A 36 9.44 -20.11 10.09
C LEU A 36 8.88 -19.64 8.75
N ARG A 37 8.71 -20.57 7.82
CA ARG A 37 7.94 -20.36 6.60
C ARG A 37 6.65 -21.17 6.71
N ILE A 38 5.51 -20.49 6.55
CA ILE A 38 4.18 -21.07 6.72
C ILE A 38 3.35 -20.69 5.49
N ASP A 39 2.79 -21.68 4.81
CA ASP A 39 1.72 -21.43 3.84
C ASP A 39 0.40 -21.27 4.60
N LEU A 40 -0.22 -20.09 4.49
CA LEU A 40 -1.49 -19.80 5.16
C LEU A 40 -2.67 -20.62 4.60
N GLY A 41 -2.53 -21.22 3.41
CA GLY A 41 -3.46 -22.21 2.87
C GLY A 41 -3.30 -23.60 3.47
N GLU A 42 -2.09 -23.96 3.91
CA GLU A 42 -1.74 -25.26 4.48
C GLU A 42 -1.02 -25.09 5.84
N THR A 43 -1.71 -24.49 6.80
CA THR A 43 -1.14 -24.05 8.10
C THR A 43 -0.49 -25.14 8.95
N TYR A 44 -0.73 -26.43 8.65
CA TYR A 44 -0.11 -27.57 9.33
C TYR A 44 1.35 -27.81 8.90
N GLN A 45 1.76 -27.29 7.74
CA GLN A 45 3.11 -27.44 7.21
C GLN A 45 3.93 -26.19 7.55
N VAL A 46 4.59 -26.24 8.71
CA VAL A 46 5.52 -25.20 9.14
C VAL A 46 6.95 -25.65 8.84
N GLU A 47 7.62 -24.95 7.94
CA GLU A 47 9.05 -25.14 7.69
C GLU A 47 9.85 -24.32 8.70
N ASP A 48 10.69 -24.98 9.49
CA ASP A 48 11.58 -24.33 10.45
C ASP A 48 13.03 -24.41 9.97
N ILE A 49 13.59 -23.25 9.64
CA ILE A 49 14.86 -23.12 8.95
C ILE A 49 15.82 -22.35 9.86
N GLU A 50 16.83 -23.05 10.35
CA GLU A 50 17.89 -22.45 11.15
C GLU A 50 18.93 -21.78 10.25
N ILE A 51 19.27 -20.53 10.58
CA ILE A 51 20.37 -19.81 9.97
C ILE A 51 21.55 -19.88 10.92
N ILE A 52 22.69 -20.35 10.40
CA ILE A 52 23.96 -20.35 11.13
C ILE A 52 24.75 -19.14 10.62
N PRO A 53 24.76 -18.02 11.37
CA PRO A 53 25.50 -16.83 10.97
C PRO A 53 27.01 -17.10 11.01
N LYS A 54 27.79 -16.41 10.18
CA LYS A 54 29.25 -16.56 10.18
C LYS A 54 29.89 -16.22 11.53
N LYS A 55 29.33 -15.22 12.23
CA LYS A 55 29.71 -14.86 13.59
C LYS A 55 28.56 -15.24 14.51
N SER A 56 28.86 -15.97 15.58
CA SER A 56 27.85 -16.45 16.55
C SER A 56 26.99 -15.36 17.20
N VAL A 57 27.34 -14.08 17.07
CA VAL A 57 26.64 -12.94 17.67
C VAL A 57 25.66 -12.27 16.70
N ASP A 58 25.78 -12.53 15.38
CA ASP A 58 24.98 -11.82 14.39
C ASP A 58 23.53 -12.33 14.39
N THR A 59 22.59 -11.40 14.42
CA THR A 59 21.14 -11.67 14.40
C THR A 59 20.50 -11.26 13.10
N ILE A 60 19.36 -11.86 12.76
CA ILE A 60 18.58 -11.47 11.57
C ILE A 60 17.94 -10.11 11.84
N LYS A 61 18.34 -9.13 11.04
CA LYS A 61 17.88 -7.75 11.10
C LYS A 61 16.57 -7.56 10.34
N ASN A 62 16.55 -8.00 9.08
CA ASN A 62 15.45 -7.80 8.15
C ASN A 62 15.30 -9.00 7.22
N ILE A 63 14.07 -9.20 6.73
CA ILE A 63 13.74 -10.17 5.69
C ILE A 63 12.90 -9.50 4.61
N PHE A 64 13.08 -9.94 3.37
CA PHE A 64 12.36 -9.48 2.18
C PHE A 64 11.86 -10.68 1.40
N LEU A 65 10.54 -10.82 1.31
CA LEU A 65 9.88 -11.87 0.54
C LEU A 65 9.40 -11.27 -0.78
N ASP A 66 9.60 -12.01 -1.86
CA ASP A 66 9.16 -11.57 -3.18
C ASP A 66 7.64 -11.76 -3.40
N PRO A 67 7.05 -11.11 -4.42
CA PRO A 67 5.64 -11.21 -4.74
C PRO A 67 5.13 -12.64 -4.93
N THR A 68 5.95 -13.55 -5.47
CA THR A 68 5.55 -14.94 -5.69
C THR A 68 5.55 -15.78 -4.40
N GLY A 69 6.27 -15.36 -3.37
CA GLY A 69 6.50 -16.11 -2.14
C GLY A 69 7.66 -17.11 -2.20
N LYS A 70 8.38 -17.18 -3.33
CA LYS A 70 9.43 -18.18 -3.58
C LYS A 70 10.83 -17.76 -3.18
N HIS A 71 11.12 -16.48 -3.20
CA HIS A 71 12.44 -15.89 -3.02
C HIS A 71 12.46 -15.09 -1.72
N LEU A 72 13.22 -15.57 -0.74
CA LEU A 72 13.42 -14.89 0.53
C LEU A 72 14.86 -14.41 0.65
N ILE A 73 15.04 -13.10 0.79
CA ILE A 73 16.32 -12.45 1.07
C ILE A 73 16.36 -12.11 2.57
N ILE A 74 17.45 -12.49 3.22
CA ILE A 74 17.59 -12.41 4.68
C ILE A 74 18.85 -11.63 4.97
N VAL A 75 18.72 -10.56 5.78
CA VAL A 75 19.81 -9.65 6.09
C VAL A 75 20.09 -9.71 7.58
N THR A 76 21.36 -9.91 7.92
CA THR A 76 21.83 -9.94 9.31
C THR A 76 22.39 -8.60 9.75
N ASP A 77 22.51 -8.39 11.06
CA ASP A 77 23.16 -7.20 11.63
C ASP A 77 24.64 -7.09 11.25
N GLY A 78 25.29 -8.22 10.95
CA GLY A 78 26.66 -8.29 10.42
C GLY A 78 26.80 -7.91 8.94
N GLU A 79 25.72 -7.44 8.30
CA GLU A 79 25.64 -7.10 6.86
C GLU A 79 25.89 -8.28 5.91
N ASP A 80 25.86 -9.51 6.43
CA ASP A 80 25.80 -10.72 5.62
C ASP A 80 24.36 -10.92 5.12
N THR A 81 24.23 -11.22 3.83
CA THR A 81 22.94 -11.47 3.18
C THR A 81 22.84 -12.94 2.76
N TYR A 82 21.74 -13.57 3.11
CA TYR A 82 21.42 -14.95 2.77
C TYR A 82 20.22 -14.99 1.83
N TYR A 83 20.20 -15.99 0.95
CA TYR A 83 19.12 -16.25 0.02
C TYR A 83 18.54 -17.64 0.27
N LEU A 84 17.21 -17.70 0.38
CA LEU A 84 16.45 -18.92 0.57
C LEU A 84 15.38 -19.04 -0.51
N TYR A 85 15.52 -20.05 -1.36
CA TYR A 85 14.52 -20.43 -2.35
C TYR A 85 13.46 -21.35 -1.74
N GLU A 86 12.23 -21.32 -2.26
CA GLU A 86 11.08 -22.13 -1.84
C GLU A 86 11.44 -23.60 -1.61
N LYS A 87 12.11 -24.23 -2.58
CA LYS A 87 12.42 -25.66 -2.56
C LYS A 87 13.63 -26.03 -1.69
N TRP A 88 14.30 -25.05 -1.10
CA TRP A 88 15.52 -25.28 -0.32
C TRP A 88 15.22 -25.28 1.17
N LYS A 89 15.87 -26.23 1.87
CA LYS A 89 15.80 -26.32 3.34
C LYS A 89 16.91 -25.56 4.05
N LYS A 90 17.90 -25.05 3.31
CA LYS A 90 19.06 -24.33 3.84
C LYS A 90 19.29 -23.05 3.04
N PRO A 91 19.45 -21.90 3.71
CA PRO A 91 19.78 -20.66 3.03
C PRO A 91 21.24 -20.70 2.55
N LYS A 92 21.50 -20.02 1.43
CA LYS A 92 22.85 -19.86 0.88
C LYS A 92 23.34 -18.44 1.10
N LEU A 93 24.61 -18.29 1.47
CA LEU A 93 25.22 -16.99 1.67
C LEU A 93 25.52 -16.32 0.33
N MET A 94 25.07 -15.08 0.16
CA MET A 94 25.32 -14.28 -1.04
C MET A 94 26.62 -13.47 -0.92
N SER A 95 27.68 -14.01 -1.51
CA SER A 95 29.02 -13.40 -1.51
C SER A 95 29.11 -12.05 -2.21
N LYS A 96 28.34 -11.83 -3.29
CA LYS A 96 28.39 -10.56 -4.05
C LYS A 96 27.65 -9.41 -3.34
N PHE A 97 26.84 -9.74 -2.33
CA PHE A 97 26.05 -8.80 -1.53
C PHE A 97 26.78 -8.33 -0.26
N ARG A 98 28.02 -8.80 -0.04
CA ARG A 98 28.80 -8.43 1.15
C ARG A 98 29.03 -6.92 1.21
N GLY A 99 28.69 -6.33 2.35
CA GLY A 99 28.81 -4.88 2.59
C GLY A 99 27.67 -4.04 1.98
N ILE A 100 26.63 -4.69 1.45
CA ILE A 100 25.41 -4.02 0.99
C ILE A 100 24.37 -4.15 2.10
N ASN A 101 24.19 -3.08 2.89
CA ASN A 101 23.20 -3.04 3.96
C ASN A 101 21.82 -2.70 3.38
N ILE A 102 21.09 -3.73 2.97
CA ILE A 102 19.79 -3.61 2.31
C ILE A 102 18.74 -3.04 3.29
N GLN A 103 18.03 -2.02 2.83
CA GLN A 103 16.92 -1.37 3.55
C GLN A 103 15.58 -1.55 2.85
N SER A 104 15.60 -1.65 1.52
CA SER A 104 14.40 -1.83 0.71
C SER A 104 14.72 -2.62 -0.56
N ILE A 105 13.73 -3.33 -1.08
CA ILE A 105 13.82 -4.05 -2.35
C ILE A 105 12.57 -3.71 -3.16
N ALA A 106 12.76 -3.21 -4.36
CA ALA A 106 11.71 -3.16 -5.36
C ALA A 106 11.75 -4.45 -6.18
N TRP A 107 10.74 -5.26 -5.99
CA TRP A 107 10.52 -6.47 -6.79
C TRP A 107 9.93 -6.12 -8.14
N ARG A 108 10.27 -6.91 -9.16
CA ARG A 108 9.57 -6.89 -10.44
C ARG A 108 8.08 -7.15 -10.21
N GLY A 109 7.23 -6.37 -10.87
CA GLY A 109 5.77 -6.49 -10.79
C GLY A 109 5.24 -7.84 -11.27
N LYS A 110 4.61 -7.89 -12.46
CA LYS A 110 4.05 -9.15 -12.97
C LYS A 110 5.16 -10.15 -13.32
N GLN A 111 5.29 -11.20 -12.52
CA GLN A 111 6.20 -12.32 -12.76
C GLN A 111 5.43 -13.53 -13.29
N SER A 112 6.07 -14.32 -14.15
CA SER A 112 5.51 -15.62 -14.54
C SER A 112 5.65 -16.57 -13.35
N LEU A 113 4.56 -17.26 -12.97
CA LEU A 113 4.61 -18.27 -11.91
C LEU A 113 5.56 -19.43 -12.24
N ASN A 114 5.94 -19.62 -13.50
CA ASN A 114 6.91 -20.64 -13.90
C ASN A 114 8.35 -20.12 -13.90
N ASP A 115 8.54 -18.81 -13.70
CA ASP A 115 9.88 -18.26 -13.54
C ASP A 115 10.42 -18.66 -12.16
N ASN A 116 11.67 -19.08 -12.16
CA ASN A 116 12.44 -19.34 -10.96
C ASN A 116 13.42 -18.20 -10.68
N SER A 117 13.55 -17.23 -11.59
CA SER A 117 14.34 -16.02 -11.37
C SER A 117 13.47 -14.97 -10.69
N THR A 118 14.11 -14.17 -9.84
CA THR A 118 13.53 -12.90 -9.34
C THR A 118 13.28 -11.88 -10.47
N GLY A 119 13.88 -12.10 -11.65
CA GLY A 119 14.04 -11.07 -12.67
C GLY A 119 14.89 -9.92 -12.15
N LEU A 120 14.84 -8.79 -12.85
CA LEU A 120 15.52 -7.59 -12.37
C LEU A 120 14.81 -7.02 -11.14
N ILE A 121 15.58 -6.83 -10.08
CA ILE A 121 15.16 -6.16 -8.85
C ILE A 121 16.05 -4.94 -8.61
N LEU A 122 15.50 -3.94 -7.91
CA LEU A 122 16.30 -2.84 -7.38
C LEU A 122 16.41 -2.97 -5.87
N ILE A 123 17.58 -2.66 -5.34
CA ILE A 123 17.93 -2.78 -3.93
C ILE A 123 18.40 -1.41 -3.45
N GLY A 124 17.71 -0.88 -2.44
CA GLY A 124 18.10 0.36 -1.78
C GLY A 124 18.83 0.09 -0.47
N THR A 125 19.90 0.84 -0.21
CA THR A 125 20.74 0.67 0.99
C THR A 125 20.52 1.77 2.04
N ASN A 126 21.15 1.60 3.20
CA ASN A 126 21.17 2.60 4.28
C ASN A 126 21.98 3.87 3.96
N ASN A 127 22.86 3.82 2.95
CA ASN A 127 23.75 4.90 2.55
C ASN A 127 23.40 5.49 1.18
N GLY A 128 22.13 5.43 0.78
CA GLY A 128 21.64 6.10 -0.43
C GLY A 128 22.11 5.49 -1.75
N LYS A 129 22.56 4.23 -1.76
CA LYS A 129 22.95 3.54 -3.00
C LYS A 129 21.82 2.67 -3.51
N ILE A 130 21.69 2.61 -4.84
CA ILE A 130 20.76 1.73 -5.53
C ILE A 130 21.55 0.73 -6.36
N TYR A 131 21.27 -0.54 -6.12
CA TYR A 131 21.81 -1.66 -6.89
C TYR A 131 20.71 -2.31 -7.71
N GLU A 132 21.03 -2.66 -8.94
CA GLU A 132 20.25 -3.56 -9.78
C GLU A 132 20.81 -4.98 -9.61
N ALA A 133 19.95 -5.97 -9.48
CA ALA A 133 20.36 -7.37 -9.35
C ALA A 133 19.38 -8.34 -10.02
N GLU A 134 19.87 -9.53 -10.34
CA GLU A 134 19.05 -10.69 -10.70
C GLU A 134 19.55 -11.91 -9.94
N ILE A 135 18.65 -12.56 -9.21
CA ILE A 135 18.92 -13.76 -8.42
C ILE A 135 18.12 -14.92 -9.01
N GLN A 136 18.80 -16.04 -9.28
CA GLN A 136 18.17 -17.27 -9.73
C GLN A 136 18.74 -18.48 -8.96
N PRO A 137 17.90 -19.36 -8.41
CA PRO A 137 18.37 -20.56 -7.73
C PRO A 137 19.08 -21.48 -8.72
N THR A 138 20.20 -22.06 -8.26
CA THR A 138 20.96 -23.07 -8.99
C THR A 138 21.45 -24.11 -8.00
N ASP A 139 21.41 -25.38 -8.39
CA ASP A 139 21.99 -26.48 -7.62
C ASP A 139 23.40 -26.83 -8.13
N GLU A 140 23.90 -26.14 -9.16
CA GLU A 140 25.23 -26.34 -9.71
C GLU A 140 26.30 -25.73 -8.81
N PHE A 141 27.27 -26.55 -8.38
CA PHE A 141 28.31 -26.14 -7.42
C PHE A 141 29.16 -24.94 -7.86
N PHE A 142 29.40 -24.78 -9.17
CA PHE A 142 30.23 -23.70 -9.71
C PHE A 142 29.45 -22.44 -10.10
N LYS A 143 28.13 -22.53 -10.23
CA LYS A 143 27.30 -21.37 -10.54
C LYS A 143 26.88 -20.69 -9.24
N ARG A 144 26.90 -19.36 -9.29
CA ARG A 144 26.42 -18.51 -8.21
C ARG A 144 24.97 -18.14 -8.48
N GLU A 145 24.18 -18.05 -7.42
CA GLU A 145 22.79 -17.61 -7.48
C GLU A 145 22.69 -16.14 -7.90
N GLU A 146 23.70 -15.33 -7.53
CA GLU A 146 23.80 -13.93 -7.89
C GLU A 146 24.25 -13.78 -9.36
N ARG A 147 23.33 -13.98 -10.31
CA ARG A 147 23.60 -13.88 -11.75
C ARG A 147 24.16 -12.51 -12.10
N TYR A 148 23.52 -11.47 -11.57
CA TYR A 148 23.83 -10.09 -11.88
C TYR A 148 23.71 -9.22 -10.63
N ILE A 149 24.66 -8.29 -10.45
CA ILE A 149 24.55 -7.21 -9.48
C ILE A 149 25.40 -6.02 -9.94
N LYS A 150 24.83 -4.82 -9.89
CA LYS A 150 25.50 -3.59 -10.30
C LYS A 150 24.95 -2.39 -9.53
N GLN A 151 25.83 -1.49 -9.09
CA GLN A 151 25.39 -0.19 -8.57
C GLN A 151 25.00 0.71 -9.74
N VAL A 152 23.76 1.19 -9.76
CA VAL A 152 23.19 2.00 -10.85
C VAL A 152 22.97 3.46 -10.44
N HIS A 153 22.88 3.74 -9.14
CA HIS A 153 22.75 5.11 -8.63
C HIS A 153 23.35 5.24 -7.22
N SER A 154 23.75 6.45 -6.86
CA SER A 154 24.16 6.83 -5.50
C SER A 154 23.76 8.27 -5.25
N PHE A 155 23.01 8.50 -4.18
CA PHE A 155 22.78 9.86 -3.69
C PHE A 155 24.06 10.36 -2.98
N ASN A 156 24.41 11.63 -3.16
CA ASN A 156 25.61 12.25 -2.58
C ASN A 156 25.43 12.67 -1.11
N ASP A 157 24.46 12.08 -0.40
CA ASP A 157 24.04 12.49 0.94
C ASP A 157 23.97 11.25 1.84
N GLU A 158 24.93 11.15 2.78
CA GLU A 158 25.12 9.99 3.66
C GLU A 158 23.92 9.73 4.58
N MET A 159 23.00 10.69 4.73
CA MET A 159 21.82 10.56 5.59
C MET A 159 20.59 9.92 4.90
N LEU A 160 20.70 9.53 3.63
CA LEU A 160 19.56 9.03 2.85
C LEU A 160 19.46 7.50 2.85
N SER A 161 19.06 6.91 3.99
CA SER A 161 18.61 5.52 3.99
C SER A 161 17.38 5.37 3.09
N ILE A 162 17.42 4.43 2.15
CA ILE A 162 16.32 4.19 1.22
C ILE A 162 15.27 3.31 1.89
N THR A 163 14.25 3.96 2.44
CA THR A 163 13.17 3.33 3.22
C THR A 163 12.03 2.76 2.38
N GLY A 164 11.92 3.19 1.12
CA GLY A 164 10.94 2.66 0.18
C GLY A 164 11.47 2.73 -1.23
N LEU A 165 11.19 1.69 -2.02
CA LEU A 165 11.64 1.59 -3.39
C LEU A 165 10.57 0.84 -4.19
N ARG A 166 10.15 1.42 -5.32
CA ARG A 166 9.22 0.78 -6.25
C ARG A 166 9.60 1.19 -7.66
N PHE A 167 9.47 0.28 -8.62
CA PHE A 167 9.52 0.63 -10.02
C PHE A 167 8.33 0.02 -10.76
N GLU A 168 7.88 0.69 -11.82
CA GLU A 168 6.77 0.25 -12.67
C GLU A 168 7.03 0.61 -14.13
N ALA A 169 6.66 -0.28 -15.04
CA ALA A 169 6.64 0.00 -16.47
C ALA A 169 5.42 0.85 -16.83
N PHE A 170 5.56 1.75 -17.80
CA PHE A 170 4.42 2.50 -18.32
C PHE A 170 3.50 1.57 -19.14
N PRO A 171 2.17 1.59 -18.94
CA PRO A 171 1.26 0.71 -19.67
C PRO A 171 1.32 0.88 -21.19
N THR A 172 1.62 2.09 -21.66
CA THR A 172 1.71 2.42 -23.10
C THR A 172 3.06 2.09 -23.72
N ASP A 173 4.12 1.97 -22.91
CA ASP A 173 5.48 1.70 -23.37
C ASP A 173 6.23 0.82 -22.35
N PRO A 174 6.44 -0.48 -22.65
CA PRO A 174 7.06 -1.42 -21.73
C PRO A 174 8.57 -1.20 -21.54
N ARG A 175 9.21 -0.31 -22.33
CA ARG A 175 10.63 0.07 -22.15
C ARG A 175 10.80 1.27 -21.24
N LYS A 176 9.71 2.00 -21.00
CA LYS A 176 9.71 3.18 -20.16
C LYS A 176 9.27 2.83 -18.76
N TYR A 177 10.02 3.29 -17.78
CA TYR A 177 9.80 3.00 -16.37
C TYR A 177 9.73 4.27 -15.55
N VAL A 178 9.06 4.17 -14.41
CA VAL A 178 9.22 5.08 -13.28
C VAL A 178 9.87 4.32 -12.13
N VAL A 179 10.86 4.93 -11.48
CA VAL A 179 11.41 4.48 -10.21
C VAL A 179 11.10 5.51 -9.15
N ILE A 180 10.37 5.10 -8.12
CA ILE A 180 10.01 5.91 -6.96
C ILE A 180 10.91 5.50 -5.81
N VAL A 181 11.68 6.46 -5.28
CA VAL A 181 12.63 6.27 -4.20
C VAL A 181 12.20 7.13 -3.01
N ALA A 182 11.88 6.49 -1.89
CA ALA A 182 11.48 7.16 -0.66
C ALA A 182 12.58 7.04 0.40
N THR A 183 12.94 8.17 0.97
CA THR A 183 13.82 8.33 2.14
C THR A 183 13.00 8.93 3.30
N PRO A 184 13.55 9.07 4.51
CA PRO A 184 12.81 9.70 5.61
C PRO A 184 12.35 11.13 5.36
N ILE A 185 13.01 11.87 4.45
CA ILE A 185 12.77 13.31 4.22
C ILE A 185 12.53 13.69 2.75
N ARG A 186 12.80 12.80 1.80
CA ARG A 186 12.71 13.06 0.35
C ARG A 186 12.08 11.89 -0.38
N LEU A 187 11.24 12.21 -1.37
CA LEU A 187 10.68 11.29 -2.35
C LEU A 187 11.15 11.72 -3.74
N TYR A 188 11.83 10.81 -4.44
CA TYR A 188 12.34 11.01 -5.79
C TYR A 188 11.53 10.19 -6.79
N GLN A 189 11.31 10.74 -7.97
CA GLN A 189 10.73 10.05 -9.11
C GLN A 189 11.66 10.16 -10.31
N PHE A 190 12.22 9.05 -10.76
CA PHE A 190 12.98 8.96 -11.99
C PHE A 190 12.09 8.36 -13.07
N ILE A 191 11.94 9.04 -14.20
CA ILE A 191 11.20 8.54 -15.36
C ILE A 191 12.18 8.47 -16.53
N GLY A 192 12.21 7.35 -17.23
CA GLY A 192 13.09 7.16 -18.37
C GLY A 192 12.96 5.77 -18.98
N ASP A 193 13.74 5.52 -20.02
CA ASP A 193 13.81 4.22 -20.66
C ASP A 193 14.90 3.35 -20.01
N ILE A 194 14.72 2.04 -20.04
CA ILE A 194 15.75 1.08 -19.66
C ILE A 194 16.43 0.51 -20.92
N SER A 195 17.74 0.27 -20.82
CA SER A 195 18.48 -0.31 -21.94
C SER A 195 18.10 -1.78 -22.16
N SER A 196 17.88 -2.17 -23.41
CA SER A 196 17.62 -3.57 -23.80
C SER A 196 18.90 -4.33 -24.19
N ASP A 197 20.05 -3.66 -24.29
CA ASP A 197 21.27 -4.27 -24.80
C ASP A 197 22.00 -5.06 -23.71
N SER A 198 21.70 -6.37 -23.66
CA SER A 198 22.44 -7.36 -22.87
C SER A 198 23.94 -7.46 -23.21
N ASN A 199 24.38 -6.80 -24.30
CA ASN A 199 25.75 -6.85 -24.79
C ASN A 199 26.67 -5.79 -24.15
N ASN A 200 26.10 -4.71 -23.56
CA ASN A 200 26.86 -3.68 -22.84
C ASN A 200 26.64 -3.83 -21.32
N ASN A 201 27.12 -4.94 -20.77
CA ASN A 201 27.05 -5.28 -19.34
C ASN A 201 27.83 -4.34 -18.39
N GLU A 202 28.47 -3.28 -18.91
CA GLU A 202 29.25 -2.36 -18.07
C GLU A 202 28.37 -1.37 -17.30
N GLY A 203 27.22 -0.97 -17.84
CA GLY A 203 26.36 0.09 -17.28
C GLY A 203 25.26 -0.40 -16.33
N GLY A 204 24.53 -1.46 -16.69
CA GLY A 204 23.27 -1.88 -16.03
C GLY A 204 22.04 -1.24 -16.66
N MET A 205 20.90 -1.95 -16.65
CA MET A 205 19.73 -1.59 -17.47
C MET A 205 19.06 -0.30 -16.99
N PHE A 206 19.08 -0.03 -15.69
CA PHE A 206 18.51 1.18 -15.10
C PHE A 206 19.46 2.38 -15.07
N SER A 207 20.73 2.22 -15.45
CA SER A 207 21.72 3.29 -15.31
C SER A 207 21.40 4.53 -16.14
N GLU A 208 20.89 4.36 -17.36
CA GLU A 208 20.45 5.48 -18.21
C GLU A 208 19.24 6.20 -17.60
N LEU A 209 18.30 5.45 -17.02
CA LEU A 209 17.14 6.02 -16.33
C LEU A 209 17.57 6.91 -15.15
N PHE A 210 18.57 6.49 -14.38
CA PHE A 210 19.08 7.25 -13.22
C PHE A 210 19.98 8.44 -13.58
N GLN A 211 20.40 8.58 -14.84
CA GLN A 211 21.08 9.80 -15.33
C GLN A 211 20.09 10.94 -15.55
N ASN A 212 18.80 10.64 -15.74
CA ASN A 212 17.77 11.65 -15.88
C ASN A 212 17.59 12.44 -14.58
N THR A 213 17.22 13.71 -14.71
CA THR A 213 16.87 14.54 -13.56
C THR A 213 15.59 14.01 -12.92
N PRO A 214 15.59 13.69 -11.61
CA PRO A 214 14.39 13.25 -10.93
C PRO A 214 13.45 14.42 -10.63
N ASP A 215 12.15 14.15 -10.58
CA ASP A 215 11.24 14.99 -9.82
C ASP A 215 11.44 14.73 -8.32
N LEU A 216 11.53 15.80 -7.53
CA LEU A 216 11.88 15.74 -6.11
C LEU A 216 10.80 16.41 -5.26
N LYS A 217 10.26 15.65 -4.31
CA LYS A 217 9.46 16.18 -3.21
C LYS A 217 10.23 16.06 -1.90
N GLU A 218 10.50 17.18 -1.26
CA GLU A 218 11.16 17.22 0.06
C GLU A 218 10.16 17.62 1.16
N ILE A 219 10.13 16.82 2.23
CA ILE A 219 9.36 17.05 3.46
C ILE A 219 10.31 16.84 4.62
N VAL A 220 10.98 17.90 5.04
CA VAL A 220 11.95 17.84 6.14
C VAL A 220 11.22 17.61 7.46
N SER A 221 11.25 16.38 7.94
CA SER A 221 10.81 15.99 9.26
C SER A 221 11.58 14.75 9.72
N PHE A 222 12.36 14.90 10.78
CA PHE A 222 13.16 13.79 11.30
C PHE A 222 12.26 12.81 12.04
N HIS A 223 11.99 11.69 11.39
CA HIS A 223 11.44 10.53 12.06
C HIS A 223 12.21 9.27 11.65
N GLN A 224 12.42 8.38 12.62
CA GLN A 224 13.17 7.13 12.41
C GLN A 224 12.38 6.12 11.57
N ARG A 225 11.06 6.26 11.47
CA ARG A 225 10.20 5.32 10.75
C ARG A 225 9.50 6.03 9.60
N SER A 226 10.09 5.88 8.42
CA SER A 226 9.46 6.25 7.15
C SER A 226 9.16 4.96 6.40
N GLU A 227 7.93 4.81 5.95
CA GLU A 227 7.45 3.72 5.12
C GLU A 227 6.81 4.31 3.86
N CYS A 228 6.95 3.60 2.75
CA CYS A 228 6.29 3.94 1.49
C CYS A 228 5.58 2.70 0.95
N HIS A 229 4.27 2.79 0.81
CA HIS A 229 3.42 1.68 0.37
C HIS A 229 2.60 2.08 -0.84
N PHE A 230 2.31 1.08 -1.67
CA PHE A 230 1.63 1.24 -2.96
C PHE A 230 0.45 0.30 -3.02
N ARG A 231 -0.67 0.76 -3.60
CA ARG A 231 -1.89 -0.03 -3.76
C ARG A 231 -2.36 0.01 -5.20
N SER A 232 -2.50 -1.17 -5.78
CA SER A 232 -3.17 -1.39 -7.07
C SER A 232 -4.68 -1.27 -6.90
N GLN A 233 -5.43 -0.99 -7.97
CA GLN A 233 -6.89 -0.94 -7.87
C GLN A 233 -7.53 -2.31 -8.11
N PHE A 234 -6.94 -3.09 -9.01
CA PHE A 234 -7.51 -4.34 -9.49
C PHE A 234 -6.50 -5.47 -9.37
N HIS A 235 -7.01 -6.70 -9.37
CA HIS A 235 -6.22 -7.91 -9.52
C HIS A 235 -6.65 -8.62 -10.81
N GLU A 236 -5.71 -8.79 -11.73
CA GLU A 236 -5.91 -9.47 -13.00
C GLU A 236 -5.23 -10.84 -12.95
N ASN A 237 -6.00 -11.92 -13.08
CA ASN A 237 -5.50 -13.30 -13.04
C ASN A 237 -4.67 -13.62 -11.77
N GLY A 238 -5.10 -13.10 -10.62
CA GLY A 238 -4.41 -13.30 -9.34
C GLY A 238 -3.17 -12.41 -9.12
N TRP A 239 -2.91 -11.46 -10.01
CA TRP A 239 -1.81 -10.50 -9.89
C TRP A 239 -2.32 -9.06 -9.81
N PRO A 240 -1.74 -8.20 -8.95
CA PRO A 240 -2.12 -6.80 -8.86
C PRO A 240 -1.85 -6.06 -10.16
N SER A 241 -2.75 -5.15 -10.53
CA SER A 241 -2.57 -4.18 -11.61
C SER A 241 -1.44 -3.20 -11.28
N ILE A 242 -1.16 -2.26 -12.17
CA ILE A 242 -0.28 -1.13 -11.82
C ILE A 242 -0.84 -0.39 -10.58
N PRO A 243 0.01 0.06 -9.65
CA PRO A 243 -0.42 0.84 -8.50
C PRO A 243 -1.19 2.10 -8.91
N LYS A 244 -2.29 2.40 -8.21
CA LYS A 244 -3.09 3.61 -8.45
C LYS A 244 -2.96 4.61 -7.31
N GLN A 245 -2.59 4.15 -6.11
CA GLN A 245 -2.45 4.99 -4.94
C GLN A 245 -1.15 4.66 -4.22
N PHE A 246 -0.64 5.65 -3.50
CA PHE A 246 0.51 5.44 -2.63
C PHE A 246 0.37 6.27 -1.35
N ILE A 247 1.15 5.87 -0.35
CA ILE A 247 1.30 6.59 0.90
C ILE A 247 2.78 6.58 1.29
N TRP A 248 3.30 7.75 1.65
CA TRP A 248 4.64 7.93 2.20
C TRP A 248 4.54 8.61 3.57
N THR A 249 4.99 7.93 4.61
CA THR A 249 4.93 8.46 5.99
C THR A 249 6.17 9.29 6.28
N THR A 250 5.96 10.49 6.81
CA THR A 250 7.03 11.40 7.25
C THR A 250 6.74 11.82 8.69
N GLY A 251 7.72 12.41 9.39
CA GLY A 251 7.44 12.91 10.74
C GLY A 251 6.37 14.01 10.83
N LYS A 252 5.96 14.63 9.72
CA LYS A 252 4.90 15.68 9.68
C LYS A 252 3.52 15.15 9.31
N GLY A 253 3.42 13.90 8.87
CA GLY A 253 2.18 13.34 8.32
C GLY A 253 2.43 12.38 7.17
N MET A 254 1.34 11.97 6.54
CA MET A 254 1.30 11.01 5.44
C MET A 254 1.12 11.75 4.12
N TYR A 255 2.13 11.72 3.27
CA TYR A 255 2.01 12.20 1.90
C TYR A 255 1.34 11.13 1.05
N THR A 256 0.12 11.41 0.60
CA THR A 256 -0.70 10.48 -0.19
C THR A 256 -1.01 11.09 -1.55
N GLY A 257 -1.26 10.26 -2.56
CA GLY A 257 -1.74 10.73 -3.86
C GLY A 257 -2.12 9.59 -4.78
N GLU A 258 -2.58 9.96 -5.97
CA GLU A 258 -2.92 9.04 -7.04
C GLU A 258 -1.76 8.91 -8.02
N LEU A 259 -1.54 7.70 -8.56
CA LEU A 259 -0.54 7.41 -9.56
C LEU A 259 -1.23 7.30 -10.92
N ILE A 260 -0.84 8.18 -11.84
CA ILE A 260 -1.38 8.24 -13.20
C ILE A 260 -0.23 8.01 -14.17
N PHE A 261 -0.34 6.97 -14.98
CA PHE A 261 0.66 6.60 -15.99
C PHE A 261 0.15 7.00 -17.37
N GLY A 262 0.82 7.95 -18.00
CA GLY A 262 0.48 8.46 -19.32
C GLY A 262 1.74 8.86 -20.09
N SER A 263 1.78 10.08 -20.61
CA SER A 263 2.87 10.56 -21.48
C SER A 263 3.98 11.33 -20.75
N GLN A 264 4.10 11.20 -19.43
CA GLN A 264 5.09 11.93 -18.62
C GLN A 264 6.52 11.74 -19.14
N LYS A 265 7.31 12.81 -19.19
CA LYS A 265 8.70 12.78 -19.65
C LYS A 265 9.67 12.65 -18.46
N PRO A 266 10.97 12.36 -18.70
CA PRO A 266 12.00 12.52 -17.68
C PRO A 266 11.91 13.88 -16.97
N GLY A 267 12.05 13.89 -15.65
CA GLY A 267 11.82 15.07 -14.79
C GLY A 267 10.35 15.40 -14.50
N GLY A 268 9.39 14.64 -15.04
CA GLY A 268 7.98 14.73 -14.68
C GLY A 268 7.61 13.88 -13.47
N SER A 269 6.34 13.93 -13.07
CA SER A 269 5.80 13.14 -11.97
C SER A 269 4.59 12.31 -12.39
N VAL A 270 4.52 11.08 -11.91
CA VAL A 270 3.31 10.23 -12.02
C VAL A 270 2.31 10.48 -10.90
N ILE A 271 2.69 11.23 -9.86
CA ILE A 271 1.86 11.55 -8.71
C ILE A 271 0.94 12.73 -9.06
N ASN A 272 -0.36 12.51 -8.90
CA ASN A 272 -1.39 13.53 -9.03
C ASN A 272 -2.27 13.59 -7.78
N ASN A 273 -3.06 14.66 -7.62
CA ASN A 273 -3.99 14.85 -6.51
C ASN A 273 -3.35 14.61 -5.12
N SER A 274 -2.09 15.01 -4.95
CA SER A 274 -1.36 14.72 -3.73
C SER A 274 -1.72 15.66 -2.59
N LYS A 275 -1.72 15.11 -1.38
CA LYS A 275 -1.98 15.85 -0.13
C LYS A 275 -1.09 15.32 0.99
N LEU A 276 -0.73 16.21 1.91
CA LEU A 276 -0.08 15.84 3.16
C LEU A 276 -1.15 15.78 4.26
N VAL A 277 -1.49 14.57 4.69
CA VAL A 277 -2.50 14.31 5.72
C VAL A 277 -1.83 14.25 7.07
N SER A 278 -2.32 15.02 8.04
CA SER A 278 -1.79 14.99 9.41
C SER A 278 -2.14 13.66 10.10
N TYR A 279 -1.30 13.22 11.04
CA TYR A 279 -1.67 12.07 11.86
C TYR A 279 -2.85 12.44 12.77
N PRO A 280 -3.79 11.52 13.01
CA PRO A 280 -4.87 11.75 13.95
C PRO A 280 -4.33 12.09 15.35
N GLU A 281 -4.74 13.23 15.90
CA GLU A 281 -4.29 13.67 17.22
C GLU A 281 -4.73 12.71 18.32
N GLU A 282 -3.82 12.39 19.25
CA GLU A 282 -4.19 11.74 20.51
C GLU A 282 -4.26 12.77 21.63
N TYR A 283 -5.44 12.90 22.23
CA TYR A 283 -5.61 13.70 23.45
C TYR A 283 -5.28 12.84 24.67
N VAL A 284 -4.07 13.00 25.21
CA VAL A 284 -3.72 12.41 26.50
C VAL A 284 -4.41 13.23 27.60
N LYS A 285 -5.33 12.61 28.33
CA LYS A 285 -5.89 13.19 29.57
C LYS A 285 -4.81 13.20 30.65
N SER A 286 -3.96 14.23 30.65
CA SER A 286 -3.15 14.60 31.81
C SER A 286 -3.70 15.90 32.41
N ASN A 287 -3.71 15.97 33.74
CA ASN A 287 -4.42 16.95 34.56
C ASN A 287 -4.58 18.36 33.93
N LYS A 288 -5.84 18.75 33.71
CA LYS A 288 -6.39 20.09 33.40
C LYS A 288 -6.06 20.77 32.05
N VAL A 289 -5.18 20.23 31.18
CA VAL A 289 -5.08 20.69 29.78
C VAL A 289 -4.78 19.51 28.87
N ALA A 290 -5.73 19.14 28.02
CA ALA A 290 -5.48 18.17 26.95
C ALA A 290 -4.53 18.81 25.94
N LYS A 291 -3.28 18.35 25.89
CA LYS A 291 -2.36 18.68 24.81
C LYS A 291 -2.40 17.55 23.78
N PRO A 292 -2.62 17.84 22.48
CA PRO A 292 -2.44 16.84 21.46
C PRO A 292 -0.98 16.39 21.47
N VAL A 293 -0.76 15.08 21.58
CA VAL A 293 0.56 14.50 21.32
C VAL A 293 0.50 13.99 19.89
N GLU A 294 1.24 14.62 18.98
CA GLU A 294 1.48 14.05 17.66
C GLU A 294 2.24 12.74 17.83
N THR A 295 1.52 11.63 17.77
CA THR A 295 2.13 10.30 17.75
C THR A 295 2.22 9.85 16.31
N VAL A 296 3.44 9.67 15.81
CA VAL A 296 3.66 9.02 14.51
C VAL A 296 3.39 7.52 14.67
N PRO A 297 2.60 6.90 13.78
CA PRO A 297 2.34 5.46 13.83
C PRO A 297 3.63 4.65 13.69
N LEU A 298 3.65 3.47 14.31
CA LEU A 298 4.74 2.51 14.24
C LEU A 298 4.90 1.91 12.84
N SER A 299 3.79 1.77 12.11
CA SER A 299 3.68 1.22 10.76
C SER A 299 2.32 1.58 10.17
N VAL A 300 2.21 1.60 8.84
CA VAL A 300 0.95 1.92 8.14
C VAL A 300 0.66 0.91 7.03
N ALA A 301 -0.61 0.80 6.64
CA ALA A 301 -1.01 0.10 5.43
C ALA A 301 -2.15 0.85 4.75
N ILE A 302 -2.20 0.78 3.42
CA ILE A 302 -3.22 1.43 2.60
C ILE A 302 -4.22 0.38 2.08
N THR A 303 -5.51 0.64 2.27
CA THR A 303 -6.61 -0.17 1.75
C THR A 303 -7.27 0.57 0.57
N GLN A 304 -8.44 0.13 0.10
CA GLN A 304 -9.08 0.79 -1.04
C GLN A 304 -9.56 2.21 -0.70
N PHE A 305 -10.11 2.41 0.51
CA PHE A 305 -10.70 3.68 0.95
C PHE A 305 -10.17 4.17 2.29
N HIS A 306 -9.29 3.42 2.95
CA HIS A 306 -8.78 3.75 4.28
C HIS A 306 -7.26 3.60 4.36
N THR A 307 -6.71 4.15 5.44
CA THR A 307 -5.34 3.94 5.87
C THR A 307 -5.38 3.35 7.28
N LEU A 308 -4.73 2.20 7.44
CA LEU A 308 -4.52 1.54 8.72
C LEU A 308 -3.29 2.15 9.39
N LEU A 309 -3.47 2.58 10.63
CA LEU A 309 -2.45 3.26 11.44
C LEU A 309 -2.19 2.43 12.69
N LEU A 310 -1.02 1.80 12.76
CA LEU A 310 -0.63 0.96 13.89
C LEU A 310 0.14 1.78 14.92
N TYR A 311 -0.33 1.81 16.16
CA TYR A 311 0.32 2.48 17.28
C TYR A 311 0.82 1.47 18.31
N LYS A 312 1.47 1.96 19.38
CA LYS A 312 2.09 1.11 20.43
C LYS A 312 1.12 0.19 21.18
N LYS A 313 -0.19 0.45 21.14
CA LYS A 313 -1.21 -0.33 21.87
C LYS A 313 -2.50 -0.57 21.10
N LYS A 314 -2.66 0.04 19.93
CA LYS A 314 -3.94 0.09 19.22
C LYS A 314 -3.73 0.21 17.74
N ILE A 315 -4.79 -0.08 16.99
CA ILE A 315 -4.88 0.16 15.57
C ILE A 315 -6.05 1.08 15.26
N LYS A 316 -5.88 1.98 14.29
CA LYS A 316 -6.95 2.85 13.78
C LYS A 316 -7.12 2.67 12.29
N ALA A 317 -8.33 2.81 11.77
CA ALA A 317 -8.59 2.97 10.35
C ALA A 317 -9.14 4.37 10.07
N MET A 318 -8.40 5.14 9.28
CA MET A 318 -8.74 6.49 8.86
C MET A 318 -9.28 6.47 7.43
N CYS A 319 -10.40 7.12 7.16
CA CYS A 319 -10.93 7.23 5.80
C CYS A 319 -10.08 8.18 4.95
N ASN A 320 -9.68 7.75 3.76
CA ASN A 320 -8.83 8.56 2.87
C ASN A 320 -9.60 9.74 2.24
N LEU A 321 -10.94 9.66 2.19
CA LEU A 321 -11.81 10.64 1.53
C LEU A 321 -12.17 11.83 2.44
N ASP A 322 -12.41 11.59 3.74
CA ASP A 322 -12.85 12.63 4.69
C ASP A 322 -12.02 12.69 5.98
N GLU A 323 -10.96 11.88 6.08
CA GLU A 323 -9.98 11.87 7.18
C GLU A 323 -10.59 11.49 8.55
N SER A 324 -11.82 10.96 8.57
CA SER A 324 -12.47 10.48 9.79
C SER A 324 -11.90 9.14 10.25
N ILE A 325 -11.81 8.95 11.56
CA ILE A 325 -11.48 7.65 12.17
C ILE A 325 -12.76 6.84 12.29
N ILE A 326 -12.86 5.75 11.52
CA ILE A 326 -14.06 4.92 11.46
C ILE A 326 -13.93 3.61 12.26
N TYR A 327 -12.71 3.30 12.69
CA TYR A 327 -12.38 2.14 13.50
C TYR A 327 -11.18 2.44 14.39
N GLU A 328 -11.27 2.04 15.65
CA GLU A 328 -10.22 2.10 16.64
C GLU A 328 -10.39 0.92 17.59
N GLU A 329 -9.33 0.12 17.76
CA GLU A 329 -9.34 -1.04 18.65
C GLU A 329 -7.99 -1.17 19.36
N ASP A 330 -8.04 -1.41 20.67
CA ASP A 330 -6.85 -1.74 21.46
C ASP A 330 -6.45 -3.19 21.18
N ILE A 331 -5.17 -3.42 20.89
CA ILE A 331 -4.66 -4.76 20.61
C ILE A 331 -4.44 -5.46 21.96
N PRO A 332 -4.99 -6.66 22.18
CA PRO A 332 -4.85 -7.37 23.45
C PRO A 332 -3.42 -7.87 23.60
N LEU A 333 -2.63 -7.19 24.43
CA LEU A 333 -1.22 -7.54 24.68
C LEU A 333 -1.07 -8.28 26.02
N GLU A 334 -0.34 -9.38 26.00
CA GLU A 334 0.13 -10.08 27.19
C GLU A 334 1.27 -9.31 27.89
N GLN A 335 1.62 -9.72 29.11
CA GLN A 335 2.62 -9.02 29.91
C GLN A 335 3.99 -9.06 29.22
N GLY A 336 4.52 -7.88 28.86
CA GLY A 336 5.81 -7.74 28.17
C GLY A 336 5.74 -7.89 26.65
N GLU A 337 4.57 -8.22 26.10
CA GLU A 337 4.33 -8.29 24.66
C GLU A 337 4.34 -6.88 24.04
N LYS A 338 4.96 -6.75 22.86
CA LYS A 338 5.08 -5.47 22.15
C LYS A 338 4.65 -5.64 20.71
N ILE A 339 3.90 -4.67 20.21
CA ILE A 339 3.59 -4.54 18.79
C ILE A 339 4.86 -4.21 18.02
N LEU A 340 5.13 -4.94 16.94
CA LEU A 340 6.31 -4.76 16.11
C LEU A 340 5.99 -4.02 14.81
N GLY A 341 4.95 -4.46 14.10
CA GLY A 341 4.59 -3.85 12.82
C GLY A 341 3.30 -4.39 12.19
N LEU A 342 3.01 -3.81 11.02
CA LEU A 342 1.90 -4.17 10.14
C LEU A 342 2.50 -4.63 8.81
N LYS A 343 1.93 -5.67 8.20
CA LYS A 343 2.29 -6.13 6.85
C LYS A 343 1.06 -6.36 6.00
N MET A 344 1.20 -6.08 4.72
CA MET A 344 0.16 -6.26 3.72
C MET A 344 0.64 -7.32 2.72
N ASP A 345 -0.19 -8.31 2.47
CA ASP A 345 -0.06 -9.16 1.30
C ASP A 345 -0.79 -8.48 0.13
N PHE A 346 -0.05 -7.79 -0.72
CA PHE A 346 -0.61 -7.07 -1.86
C PHE A 346 -1.09 -8.01 -3.00
N ILE A 347 -0.74 -9.30 -2.96
CA ILE A 347 -1.25 -10.30 -3.90
C ILE A 347 -2.64 -10.78 -3.46
N LYS A 348 -2.84 -10.93 -2.15
CA LYS A 348 -4.08 -11.51 -1.57
C LYS A 348 -5.00 -10.48 -0.91
N ASP A 349 -4.57 -9.21 -0.85
CA ASP A 349 -5.25 -8.13 -0.14
C ASP A 349 -5.55 -8.48 1.33
N SER A 350 -4.58 -9.12 2.02
CA SER A 350 -4.68 -9.44 3.46
C SER A 350 -3.71 -8.60 4.29
N TYR A 351 -4.07 -8.34 5.55
CA TYR A 351 -3.41 -7.37 6.42
C TYR A 351 -3.13 -7.98 7.78
N TRP A 352 -1.89 -7.88 8.24
CA TRP A 352 -1.38 -8.65 9.36
C TRP A 352 -0.65 -7.77 10.35
N VAL A 353 -1.12 -7.73 11.59
CA VAL A 353 -0.42 -7.11 12.71
C VAL A 353 0.31 -8.19 13.48
N PHE A 354 1.58 -7.95 13.78
CA PHE A 354 2.37 -8.89 14.55
C PHE A 354 3.05 -8.22 15.73
N THR A 355 3.09 -8.96 16.82
CA THR A 355 3.76 -8.60 18.06
C THR A 355 4.99 -9.49 18.25
N THR A 356 5.64 -9.39 19.41
CA THR A 356 6.69 -10.32 19.81
C THR A 356 6.24 -11.77 19.97
N HIS A 357 4.93 -12.07 20.09
CA HIS A 357 4.42 -13.42 20.40
C HIS A 357 3.13 -13.84 19.65
N SER A 358 2.37 -12.89 19.12
CA SER A 358 1.05 -13.12 18.53
C SER A 358 0.97 -12.54 17.11
N LEU A 359 0.10 -13.16 16.31
CA LEU A 359 -0.28 -12.67 14.99
C LEU A 359 -1.78 -12.35 14.98
N TYR A 360 -2.14 -11.25 14.35
CA TYR A 360 -3.52 -10.81 14.17
C TYR A 360 -3.77 -10.52 12.70
N GLU A 361 -4.90 -10.96 12.18
CA GLU A 361 -5.39 -10.61 10.86
C GLU A 361 -6.41 -9.48 10.97
N ILE A 362 -6.33 -8.49 10.08
CA ILE A 362 -7.35 -7.45 9.97
C ILE A 362 -8.27 -7.83 8.81
N LEU A 363 -9.50 -8.21 9.14
CA LEU A 363 -10.51 -8.55 8.15
C LEU A 363 -11.27 -7.29 7.73
N ILE A 364 -11.39 -7.10 6.42
CA ILE A 364 -12.11 -5.98 5.82
C ILE A 364 -13.38 -6.52 5.16
N THR A 365 -14.53 -6.05 5.61
CA THR A 365 -15.84 -6.45 5.06
C THR A 365 -16.53 -5.26 4.42
N ASP A 366 -16.81 -5.33 3.12
CA ASP A 366 -17.65 -4.36 2.39
C ASP A 366 -17.21 -2.91 2.67
N GLU A 367 -15.95 -2.62 2.31
CA GLU A 367 -15.22 -1.39 2.65
C GLU A 367 -15.88 -0.12 2.09
N ASP A 368 -16.49 -0.24 0.92
CA ASP A 368 -17.10 0.85 0.15
C ASP A 368 -18.53 1.20 0.59
N ARG A 369 -19.12 0.45 1.53
CA ARG A 369 -20.55 0.55 1.91
C ARG A 369 -21.06 1.95 2.29
N ASN A 370 -20.16 2.80 2.79
CA ASN A 370 -20.47 4.16 3.23
C ASN A 370 -19.90 5.24 2.31
N VAL A 371 -19.16 4.87 1.27
CA VAL A 371 -18.48 5.81 0.35
C VAL A 371 -19.49 6.71 -0.36
N TRP A 372 -20.64 6.18 -0.79
CA TRP A 372 -21.71 6.98 -1.40
C TRP A 372 -22.19 8.13 -0.50
N LYS A 373 -22.22 7.94 0.83
CA LYS A 373 -22.64 8.99 1.77
C LYS A 373 -21.61 10.12 1.83
N ILE A 374 -20.33 9.78 1.72
CA ILE A 374 -19.24 10.76 1.74
C ILE A 374 -19.32 11.61 0.47
N PHE A 375 -19.41 10.98 -0.71
CA PHE A 375 -19.60 11.70 -1.97
C PHE A 375 -20.88 12.52 -2.01
N LEU A 376 -21.97 12.02 -1.41
CA LEU A 376 -23.22 12.77 -1.29
C LEU A 376 -23.04 14.06 -0.47
N LYS A 377 -22.35 14.00 0.66
CA LYS A 377 -22.02 15.19 1.48
C LYS A 377 -21.14 16.18 0.72
N GLN A 378 -20.25 15.68 -0.13
CA GLN A 378 -19.39 16.48 -1.01
C GLN A 378 -20.13 17.01 -2.25
N LYS A 379 -21.43 16.72 -2.41
CA LYS A 379 -22.26 17.06 -3.59
C LYS A 379 -21.76 16.47 -4.91
N MET A 380 -20.96 15.40 -4.84
CA MET A 380 -20.50 14.64 -6.00
C MET A 380 -21.53 13.54 -6.32
N PHE A 381 -22.66 13.94 -6.89
CA PHE A 381 -23.82 13.05 -7.07
C PHE A 381 -23.52 11.85 -7.98
N ASP A 382 -22.82 12.05 -9.10
CA ASP A 382 -22.50 10.97 -10.05
C ASP A 382 -21.58 9.91 -9.41
N ALA A 383 -20.58 10.36 -8.64
CA ALA A 383 -19.74 9.46 -7.86
C ALA A 383 -20.53 8.78 -6.73
N ALA A 384 -21.43 9.49 -6.05
CA ALA A 384 -22.27 8.88 -5.03
C ALA A 384 -23.16 7.76 -5.63
N LEU A 385 -23.77 8.00 -6.80
CA LEU A 385 -24.60 7.03 -7.51
C LEU A 385 -23.83 5.76 -7.90
N SER A 386 -22.58 5.89 -8.37
CA SER A 386 -21.77 4.73 -8.75
C SER A 386 -21.41 3.81 -7.59
N PHE A 387 -21.45 4.31 -6.35
CA PHE A 387 -21.23 3.54 -5.12
C PHE A 387 -22.53 3.13 -4.40
N THR A 388 -23.70 3.39 -4.98
CA THR A 388 -24.96 2.86 -4.43
C THR A 388 -25.16 1.40 -4.84
N LYS A 389 -25.49 0.54 -3.87
CA LYS A 389 -25.69 -0.90 -4.10
C LYS A 389 -27.17 -1.31 -4.16
N ASN A 390 -28.05 -0.50 -3.56
CA ASN A 390 -29.47 -0.80 -3.41
C ASN A 390 -30.30 0.40 -3.86
N GLU A 391 -31.52 0.14 -4.35
CA GLU A 391 -32.46 1.19 -4.77
C GLU A 391 -32.74 2.22 -3.66
N SER A 392 -32.81 1.81 -2.39
CA SER A 392 -32.97 2.76 -1.27
C SER A 392 -31.80 3.75 -1.13
N GLN A 393 -30.57 3.34 -1.43
CA GLN A 393 -29.41 4.23 -1.39
C GLN A 393 -29.44 5.19 -2.58
N LYS A 394 -29.75 4.65 -3.76
CA LYS A 394 -29.91 5.43 -4.99
C LYS A 394 -30.99 6.50 -4.85
N ASP A 395 -32.14 6.14 -4.29
CA ASP A 395 -33.24 7.06 -3.99
C ASP A 395 -32.81 8.20 -3.07
N LYS A 396 -32.00 7.93 -2.04
CA LYS A 396 -31.48 8.97 -1.14
C LYS A 396 -30.53 9.93 -1.86
N VAL A 397 -29.69 9.41 -2.75
CA VAL A 397 -28.77 10.23 -3.55
C VAL A 397 -29.56 11.08 -4.54
N LEU A 398 -30.50 10.49 -5.27
CA LEU A 398 -31.38 11.19 -6.23
C LEU A 398 -32.25 12.25 -5.54
N THR A 399 -32.79 11.95 -4.36
CA THR A 399 -33.53 12.92 -3.53
C THR A 399 -32.67 14.13 -3.22
N SER A 400 -31.48 13.91 -2.69
CA SER A 400 -30.57 15.01 -2.34
C SER A 400 -30.12 15.80 -3.57
N GLN A 401 -29.95 15.14 -4.73
CA GLN A 401 -29.63 15.77 -6.01
C GLN A 401 -30.79 16.63 -6.54
N ALA A 402 -32.02 16.10 -6.48
CA ALA A 402 -33.23 16.80 -6.89
C ALA A 402 -33.49 18.01 -5.98
N ASP A 403 -33.38 17.85 -4.66
CA ASP A 403 -33.48 18.91 -3.66
C ASP A 403 -32.41 19.99 -3.90
N TYR A 404 -31.16 19.59 -4.19
CA TYR A 404 -30.09 20.52 -4.49
C TYR A 404 -30.43 21.40 -5.70
N TYR A 405 -30.87 20.81 -6.83
CA TYR A 405 -31.26 21.59 -8.00
C TYR A 405 -32.52 22.44 -7.77
N TYR A 406 -33.47 21.95 -6.98
CA TYR A 406 -34.66 22.70 -6.58
C TYR A 406 -34.28 23.97 -5.80
N LEU A 407 -33.38 23.85 -4.82
CA LEU A 407 -32.88 24.98 -4.02
C LEU A 407 -32.07 25.98 -4.85
N GLN A 408 -31.38 25.52 -5.90
CA GLN A 408 -30.69 26.36 -6.87
C GLN A 408 -31.62 26.97 -7.93
N GLN A 409 -32.95 26.83 -7.78
CA GLN A 409 -33.97 27.31 -8.73
C GLN A 409 -33.86 26.70 -10.14
N ARG A 410 -33.15 25.57 -10.27
CA ARG A 410 -33.07 24.80 -11.52
C ARG A 410 -34.18 23.76 -11.57
N TYR A 411 -35.42 24.24 -11.60
CA TYR A 411 -36.61 23.42 -11.43
C TYR A 411 -36.78 22.32 -12.49
N ASN A 412 -36.44 22.59 -13.75
CA ASN A 412 -36.53 21.60 -14.83
C ASN A 412 -35.63 20.38 -14.59
N LEU A 413 -34.35 20.59 -14.23
CA LEU A 413 -33.43 19.50 -13.89
C LEU A 413 -33.89 18.76 -12.64
N SER A 414 -34.34 19.51 -11.63
CA SER A 414 -34.89 18.94 -10.41
C SER A 414 -36.07 18.00 -10.70
N ALA A 415 -36.99 18.39 -11.59
CA ALA A 415 -38.12 17.57 -12.02
C ALA A 415 -37.70 16.26 -12.70
N GLU A 416 -36.65 16.29 -13.52
CA GLU A 416 -36.11 15.09 -14.15
C GLU A 416 -35.60 14.07 -13.12
N TYR A 417 -34.91 14.53 -12.08
CA TYR A 417 -34.42 13.65 -11.01
C TYR A 417 -35.56 13.19 -10.08
N TYR A 418 -36.49 14.07 -9.70
CA TYR A 418 -37.66 13.69 -8.90
C TYR A 418 -38.49 12.60 -9.57
N ALA A 419 -38.60 12.60 -10.89
CA ALA A 419 -39.33 11.57 -11.63
C ALA A 419 -38.72 10.16 -11.44
N GLN A 420 -37.43 10.07 -11.10
CA GLN A 420 -36.73 8.81 -10.90
C GLN A 420 -36.85 8.26 -9.47
N ILE A 421 -37.32 9.05 -8.52
CA ILE A 421 -37.40 8.68 -7.10
C ILE A 421 -38.68 7.87 -6.84
N HIS A 422 -38.57 6.83 -6.01
CA HIS A 422 -39.70 5.98 -5.60
C HIS A 422 -40.14 6.23 -4.15
N SER A 423 -39.27 6.76 -3.31
CA SER A 423 -39.49 6.97 -1.87
C SER A 423 -40.30 8.22 -1.50
N ILE A 424 -40.46 9.18 -2.41
CA ILE A 424 -41.27 10.40 -2.20
C ILE A 424 -42.60 10.24 -2.94
N SER A 425 -43.70 10.64 -2.31
CA SER A 425 -45.01 10.52 -2.94
C SER A 425 -45.15 11.46 -4.14
N PHE A 426 -45.95 11.03 -5.11
CA PHE A 426 -46.24 11.81 -6.30
C PHE A 426 -46.85 13.17 -5.93
N GLU A 427 -47.80 13.18 -5.00
CA GLU A 427 -48.51 14.37 -4.54
C GLU A 427 -47.57 15.39 -3.91
N GLU A 428 -46.60 14.93 -3.11
CA GLU A 428 -45.63 15.81 -2.47
C GLU A 428 -44.78 16.56 -3.53
N ILE A 429 -44.30 15.85 -4.54
CA ILE A 429 -43.49 16.46 -5.61
C ILE A 429 -44.33 17.45 -6.43
N VAL A 430 -45.57 17.09 -6.77
CA VAL A 430 -46.49 17.98 -7.49
C VAL A 430 -46.75 19.27 -6.71
N LEU A 431 -47.03 19.16 -5.40
CA LEU A 431 -47.24 20.32 -4.53
C LEU A 431 -46.01 21.23 -4.46
N ARG A 432 -44.78 20.67 -4.46
CA ARG A 432 -43.54 21.47 -4.46
C ARG A 432 -43.43 22.38 -5.68
N PHE A 433 -43.83 21.93 -6.87
CA PHE A 433 -43.77 22.75 -8.10
C PHE A 433 -44.94 23.73 -8.21
N ILE A 434 -46.15 23.32 -7.82
CA ILE A 434 -47.33 24.20 -7.80
C ILE A 434 -47.08 25.40 -6.87
N ASN A 435 -46.56 25.17 -5.67
CA ASN A 435 -46.28 26.24 -4.70
C ASN A 435 -45.23 27.26 -5.18
N LYS A 436 -44.44 26.93 -6.22
CA LYS A 436 -43.48 27.84 -6.85
C LYS A 436 -43.98 28.42 -8.18
N ASN A 437 -45.19 28.08 -8.63
CA ASN A 437 -45.74 28.42 -9.94
C ASN A 437 -44.89 27.94 -11.12
N GLU A 438 -44.16 26.82 -10.96
CA GLU A 438 -43.24 26.27 -11.96
C GLU A 438 -43.92 25.19 -12.82
N ASN A 439 -44.78 25.63 -13.74
CA ASN A 439 -45.60 24.74 -14.59
C ASN A 439 -44.78 23.91 -15.58
N ASP A 440 -43.66 24.45 -16.09
CA ASP A 440 -42.80 23.73 -17.03
C ASP A 440 -42.08 22.56 -16.37
N ALA A 441 -41.55 22.76 -15.17
CA ALA A 441 -40.94 21.71 -14.37
C ALA A 441 -41.97 20.62 -13.98
N LEU A 442 -43.18 21.02 -13.61
CA LEU A 442 -44.28 20.09 -13.34
C LEU A 442 -44.60 19.24 -14.59
N ARG A 443 -44.70 19.86 -15.77
CA ARG A 443 -44.91 19.14 -17.03
C ARG A 443 -43.82 18.10 -17.29
N ILE A 444 -42.55 18.46 -17.10
CA ILE A 444 -41.41 17.54 -17.27
C ILE A 444 -41.54 16.36 -16.31
N PHE A 445 -41.81 16.60 -15.03
CA PHE A 445 -41.99 15.55 -14.02
C PHE A 445 -43.09 14.55 -14.43
N LEU A 446 -44.25 15.07 -14.84
CA LEU A 446 -45.40 14.25 -15.25
C LEU A 446 -45.07 13.39 -16.49
N LEU A 447 -44.43 13.96 -17.50
CA LEU A 447 -44.02 13.23 -18.71
C LEU A 447 -43.03 12.12 -18.38
N ARG A 448 -42.02 12.39 -17.55
CA ARG A 448 -41.02 11.40 -17.14
C ARG A 448 -41.59 10.28 -16.27
N LYS A 449 -42.59 10.57 -15.43
CA LYS A 449 -43.32 9.54 -14.68
C LYS A 449 -44.19 8.69 -15.62
N LEU A 450 -44.83 9.30 -16.62
CA LEU A 450 -45.61 8.58 -17.62
C LEU A 450 -44.76 7.63 -18.46
N GLU A 451 -43.55 8.04 -18.86
CA GLU A 451 -42.59 7.19 -19.59
C GLU A 451 -42.14 5.94 -18.82
N LYS A 452 -42.32 5.93 -17.49
CA LYS A 452 -41.87 4.86 -16.58
C LYS A 452 -43.00 3.97 -16.07
N LEU A 453 -44.25 4.28 -16.42
CA LEU A 453 -45.42 3.41 -16.22
C LEU A 453 -45.49 2.39 -17.35
#